data_AF-X0WH34-F1
#
_entry.id   AF-X0WH34-F1
#
_cell.length_a   1.000
_cell.length_b   1.000
_cell.length_c   1.000
_cell.angle_alpha   90.00
_cell.angle_beta   90.00
_cell.angle_gamma   90.00
#
_symmetry.space_group_name_H-M   'P 1'
#
loop_
_entity.id
_entity.type
_entity.pdbx_description
1 polymer ?
#
loop_
_entity_poly.entity_id
_entity_poly.type
_entity_poly.pdbx_seq_one_letter_code
_entity_poly.pdbx_strand_id
1 'polypeptide(L)' 'MGKANGRGIGRALINSAEEEAKGQGRKGIIIIGYYHNHWFMPAPFFEKYGFSMIERKGTIAILGKFFEESTES' A
#
# COMPACT_ATOMS: atom_id res chain seq x y z
N MET A 1 -5.55 7.47 -20.24
CA MET A 1 -5.69 6.42 -19.20
C MET A 1 -5.12 5.11 -19.75
N GLY A 2 -4.27 4.42 -18.99
CA GLY A 2 -3.68 3.14 -19.42
C GLY A 2 -4.72 2.01 -19.48
N LYS A 3 -4.54 1.04 -20.38
CA LYS A 3 -5.49 -0.06 -20.67
C LYS A 3 -5.87 -0.92 -19.45
N ALA A 4 -5.09 -0.88 -18.38
CA ALA A 4 -5.26 -1.68 -17.16
C ALA A 4 -5.99 -0.95 -16.01
N ASN A 5 -6.17 0.38 -16.09
CA ASN A 5 -6.74 1.16 -15.00
C ASN A 5 -8.24 0.85 -14.83
N GLY A 6 -8.72 0.80 -13.57
CA GLY A 6 -10.14 0.60 -13.26
C GLY A 6 -10.65 -0.85 -13.32
N ARG A 7 -9.78 -1.83 -13.61
CA ARG A 7 -10.14 -3.26 -13.70
C ARG A 7 -9.83 -4.08 -12.44
N GLY A 8 -9.52 -3.42 -11.32
CA GLY A 8 -9.18 -4.09 -10.07
C GLY A 8 -7.76 -4.69 -10.00
N ILE A 9 -6.96 -4.59 -11.06
CA ILE A 9 -5.58 -5.13 -11.11
C ILE A 9 -4.72 -4.60 -9.96
N GLY A 10 -4.79 -3.30 -9.67
CA GLY A 10 -4.04 -2.71 -8.55
C GLY A 10 -4.40 -3.32 -7.19
N ARG A 11 -5.68 -3.64 -6.96
CA ARG A 11 -6.13 -4.35 -5.75
C ARG A 11 -5.57 -5.76 -5.71
N ALA A 12 -5.61 -6.49 -6.82
CA ALA A 12 -5.08 -7.85 -6.91
C ALA A 12 -3.57 -7.89 -6.61
N LEU A 13 -2.81 -6.92 -7.12
CA LEU A 13 -1.38 -6.79 -6.84
C LEU A 13 -1.09 -6.48 -5.36
N ILE A 14 -1.86 -5.57 -4.75
CA ILE A 14 -1.73 -5.29 -3.31
C ILE A 14 -2.02 -6.54 -2.49
N ASN A 15 -3.12 -7.25 -2.77
CA ASN A 15 -3.47 -8.48 -2.07
C ASN A 15 -2.36 -9.54 -2.18
N SER A 16 -1.83 -9.76 -3.40
CA SER A 16 -0.74 -10.71 -3.61
C SER A 16 0.53 -10.34 -2.85
N ALA A 17 0.87 -9.05 -2.79
CA ALA A 17 2.00 -8.57 -1.98
C ALA A 17 1.77 -8.79 -0.48
N GLU A 18 0.54 -8.60 0.01
CA GLU A 18 0.19 -8.85 1.41
C GLU A 18 0.24 -10.34 1.75
N GLU A 19 -0.28 -11.22 0.89
CA GLU A 19 -0.22 -12.67 1.04
C GLU A 19 1.24 -13.16 1.12
N GLU A 20 2.09 -12.71 0.21
CA GLU A 20 3.52 -13.04 0.21
C GLU A 20 4.23 -12.54 1.48
N ALA A 21 3.99 -11.28 1.86
CA ALA A 21 4.59 -10.69 3.06
C ALA A 21 4.15 -11.46 4.33
N LYS A 22 2.87 -11.85 4.43
CA LYS A 22 2.37 -12.70 5.52
C LYS A 22 2.97 -14.09 5.49
N GLY A 23 3.09 -14.72 4.31
CA GLY A 23 3.70 -16.04 4.13
C GLY A 23 5.17 -16.08 4.57
N GLN A 24 5.87 -14.95 4.46
CA GLN A 24 7.22 -14.77 4.99
C GLN A 24 7.29 -14.35 6.47
N GLY A 25 6.17 -14.28 7.18
CA GLY A 25 6.11 -13.84 8.58
C GLY A 25 6.46 -12.35 8.78
N ARG A 26 6.27 -11.50 7.76
CA ARG A 26 6.47 -10.05 7.89
C ARG A 26 5.28 -9.41 8.58
N LYS A 27 5.53 -8.33 9.32
CA LYS A 27 4.51 -7.61 10.10
C LYS A 27 3.74 -6.55 9.30
N GLY A 28 4.03 -6.39 8.02
CA GLY A 28 3.42 -5.35 7.19
C GLY A 28 4.25 -5.00 5.96
N ILE A 29 3.77 -4.01 5.22
CA ILE A 29 4.41 -3.47 4.01
C ILE A 29 4.61 -1.98 4.17
N ILE A 30 5.81 -1.51 3.81
CA ILE A 30 6.14 -0.09 3.70
C ILE A 30 6.33 0.27 2.23
N ILE A 31 5.81 1.42 1.83
CA ILE A 31 5.94 1.97 0.48
C ILE A 31 6.27 3.46 0.52
N ILE A 32 6.78 3.97 -0.59
CA ILE A 32 6.82 5.39 -0.87
C ILE A 32 5.61 5.79 -1.72
N GLY A 33 5.09 7.00 -1.53
CA GLY A 33 3.98 7.53 -2.31
C GLY A 33 4.04 9.04 -2.43
N TYR A 34 3.26 9.57 -3.36
CA TYR A 34 3.22 11.00 -3.66
C TYR A 34 1.77 11.50 -3.67
N TYR A 35 1.50 12.62 -2.97
CA TYR A 35 0.19 13.29 -3.01
C TYR A 35 0.05 14.22 -4.21
N HIS A 36 1.15 14.74 -4.74
CA HIS A 36 1.14 15.70 -5.85
C HIS A 36 1.27 15.02 -7.23
N ASN A 37 1.55 13.71 -7.27
CA ASN A 37 1.71 12.95 -8.50
C ASN A 37 0.64 11.85 -8.60
N HIS A 38 -0.40 12.10 -9.38
CA HIS A 38 -1.56 11.22 -9.49
C HIS A 38 -1.34 10.03 -10.44
N TRP A 39 -0.23 10.03 -11.20
CA TRP A 39 0.09 8.99 -12.18
C TRP A 39 1.11 7.98 -11.63
N PHE A 40 2.08 8.43 -10.84
CA PHE A 40 3.18 7.60 -10.35
C PHE A 40 3.11 7.46 -8.83
N MET A 41 2.90 6.22 -8.37
CA MET A 41 2.77 5.87 -6.94
C MET A 41 1.88 6.85 -6.15
N PRO A 42 0.61 7.04 -6.56
CA PRO A 42 -0.28 7.98 -5.88
C PRO A 42 -0.56 7.51 -4.46
N ALA A 43 -0.16 8.29 -3.45
CA ALA A 43 -0.41 7.96 -2.04
C ALA A 43 -1.91 7.68 -1.75
N PRO A 44 -2.88 8.46 -2.27
CA PRO A 44 -4.31 8.19 -2.05
C PRO A 44 -4.80 6.84 -2.56
N PHE A 45 -4.15 6.27 -3.58
CA PHE A 45 -4.49 4.93 -4.06
C PHE A 45 -4.19 3.88 -2.99
N PHE A 46 -3.03 3.97 -2.34
CA PHE A 46 -2.63 3.02 -1.29
C PHE A 46 -3.42 3.22 0.00
N GLU A 47 -3.74 4.47 0.35
CA GLU A 47 -4.59 4.79 1.50
C GLU A 47 -5.96 4.12 1.41
N LYS A 48 -6.54 4.08 0.21
CA LYS A 48 -7.80 3.34 -0.06
C LYS A 48 -7.71 1.84 0.29
N TYR A 49 -6.51 1.26 0.32
CA TYR A 49 -6.27 -0.15 0.64
C TYR A 49 -5.71 -0.37 2.05
N GLY A 50 -5.80 0.64 2.93
CA GLY A 50 -5.47 0.50 4.35
C GLY A 50 -4.01 0.80 4.69
N PHE A 51 -3.26 1.40 3.76
CA PHE A 51 -1.99 2.02 4.11
C PHE A 51 -2.25 3.36 4.81
N SER A 52 -1.44 3.67 5.82
CA SER A 52 -1.48 4.96 6.52
C SER A 52 -0.13 5.65 6.38
N MET A 53 -0.14 6.97 6.25
CA MET A 53 1.09 7.77 6.24
C MET A 53 1.81 7.63 7.59
N ILE A 54 3.08 7.23 7.56
CA ILE A 54 3.97 7.15 8.72
C ILE A 54 4.75 8.45 8.86
N GLU A 55 5.34 8.90 7.76
CA GLU A 55 6.19 10.09 7.72
C GLU A 55 6.06 10.77 6.36
N ARG A 56 6.28 12.08 6.32
CA ARG A 56 6.40 12.84 5.08
C ARG A 56 7.63 13.74 5.12
N LYS A 57 8.48 13.61 4.12
CA LYS A 57 9.67 14.45 3.92
C LYS A 57 9.60 15.13 2.57
N GLY A 58 9.25 16.41 2.58
CA GLY A 58 9.01 17.18 1.36
C GLY A 58 7.86 16.58 0.53
N THR A 59 8.18 16.10 -0.67
CA THR A 59 7.21 15.53 -1.61
C THR A 59 7.01 14.02 -1.44
N ILE A 60 7.88 13.34 -0.70
CA ILE A 60 7.83 11.90 -0.47
C ILE A 60 7.03 11.62 0.80
N ALA A 61 5.99 10.79 0.68
CA ALA A 61 5.29 10.19 1.81
C ALA A 61 5.76 8.74 1.97
N ILE A 62 6.07 8.34 3.19
CA ILE A 62 6.27 6.95 3.57
C ILE A 62 4.94 6.46 4.13
N LEU A 63 4.37 5.42 3.53
CA LEU A 63 3.13 4.81 3.98
C LEU A 63 3.37 3.38 4.42
N GLY A 64 2.64 2.94 5.45
CA GLY A 64 2.70 1.57 5.94
C GLY A 64 1.32 0.97 6.14
N LYS A 65 1.23 -0.33 5.88
CA LYS A 65 0.11 -1.17 6.29
C LYS A 65 0.66 -2.30 7.15
N PHE A 66 0.36 -2.25 8.43
CA PHE A 66 0.76 -3.28 9.38
C PHE A 66 -0.32 -4.36 9.46
N PHE A 67 0.08 -5.61 9.53
CA PHE A 67 -0.83 -6.72 9.72
C PHE A 67 -1.04 -6.87 11.22
N GLU A 68 -2.31 -6.85 11.64
CA GLU A 68 -2.63 -7.23 13.02
C GLU A 68 -2.25 -8.70 13.21
N GLU A 69 -1.47 -8.98 14.26
CA GLU A 69 -1.43 -10.34 14.79
C GLU A 69 -2.82 -10.60 15.36
N SER A 70 -3.51 -11.61 14.84
CA SER A 70 -4.70 -12.15 15.47
C SER A 70 -4.26 -12.76 16.80
N THR A 71 -4.20 -11.94 17.84
CA THR A 71 -4.08 -12.38 19.21
C THR A 71 -5.42 -13.01 19.59
N GLU A 72 -5.61 -14.28 19.24
CA GLU A 72 -6.61 -15.10 19.93
C GLU A 72 -6.27 -15.04 21.42
N SER A 73 -7.15 -14.38 22.18
CA SER A 73 -7.09 -14.27 23.65
C SER A 73 -7.90 -15.38 24.30
#